data_AF-A0A6P0IW04-F1
#
_entry.id   AF-A0A6P0IW04-F1
#
_cell.length_a   1.000
_cell.length_b   1.000
_cell.length_c   1.000
_cell.angle_alpha   90.00
_cell.angle_beta   90.00
_cell.angle_gamma   90.00
#
_symmetry.space_group_name_H-M   'P 1'
#
loop_
_entity.id
_entity.type
_entity.pdbx_description
1 polymer ?
#
loop_
_entity_poly.entity_id
_entity_poly.type
_entity_poly.pdbx_seq_one_letter_code
_entity_poly.pdbx_strand_id
1 'polypeptide(L)'
;MDFNAHKTSIIRIFYHDQVVGIGFLVSEHYALTCAHVVAEALLIDSTTQSRPEGEIKVDFPLLNSKDKFSARVVCWHPVSPLQDSEEAIEDIAVLKLDNLPASANATRLLLSENLANNRFKVFGCPQNVSFGVWVTGVLSEQNAKQWIQLETLTGYGIEPGFS
;
A
#
# COMPACT_ATOMS: atom_id res chain seq x y z
N MET A 1 20.23 14.52 -0.49
CA MET A 1 19.31 13.43 -0.14
C MET A 1 17.92 13.91 -0.54
N ASP A 2 17.26 13.25 -1.49
CA ASP A 2 15.96 13.71 -1.98
C ASP A 2 14.85 13.22 -1.04
N PHE A 3 14.29 14.14 -0.26
CA PHE A 3 13.19 13.86 0.67
C PHE A 3 11.89 13.44 -0.04
N ASN A 4 11.82 13.50 -1.38
CA ASN A 4 10.66 13.11 -2.18
C ASN A 4 10.80 11.76 -2.88
N ALA A 5 11.89 10.99 -2.67
CA ALA A 5 12.11 9.71 -3.34
C ALA A 5 10.95 8.70 -3.14
N HIS A 6 10.21 8.80 -2.04
CA HIS A 6 9.01 7.98 -1.79
C HIS A 6 7.85 8.29 -2.75
N LYS A 7 7.79 9.47 -3.37
CA LYS A 7 6.71 9.82 -4.30
C LYS A 7 6.79 9.00 -5.59
N THR A 8 8.01 8.73 -6.07
CA THR A 8 8.25 7.98 -7.29
C THR A 8 8.09 6.48 -7.12
N SER A 9 7.91 5.99 -5.88
CA SER A 9 7.64 4.59 -5.59
C SER A 9 6.15 4.27 -5.49
N ILE A 10 5.30 5.26 -5.19
CA ILE A 10 3.87 5.06 -4.94
C ILE A 10 3.19 4.58 -6.22
N ILE A 11 2.39 3.52 -6.08
CA ILE A 11 1.54 2.98 -7.13
C ILE A 11 0.07 3.01 -6.72
N ARG A 12 -0.83 3.20 -7.69
CA ARG A 12 -2.26 2.87 -7.52
C ARG A 12 -2.52 1.49 -8.09
N ILE A 13 -3.41 0.75 -7.46
CA ILE A 13 -3.85 -0.57 -7.89
C ILE A 13 -5.29 -0.47 -8.36
N PHE A 14 -5.61 -1.15 -9.46
CA PHE A 14 -6.89 -1.02 -10.14
C PHE A 14 -7.67 -2.33 -10.22
N TYR A 15 -8.98 -2.22 -10.03
CA TYR A 15 -9.97 -3.13 -10.60
C TYR A 15 -10.59 -2.43 -11.81
N HIS A 16 -10.34 -2.95 -13.02
CA HIS A 16 -10.63 -2.25 -14.28
C HIS A 16 -10.04 -0.83 -14.30
N ASP A 17 -10.89 0.20 -14.19
CA ASP A 17 -10.51 1.62 -14.15
C ASP A 17 -10.74 2.28 -12.79
N GLN A 18 -11.22 1.52 -11.80
CA GLN A 18 -11.41 1.99 -10.44
C GLN A 18 -10.15 1.72 -9.61
N VAL A 19 -9.71 2.74 -8.87
CA VAL A 19 -8.62 2.58 -7.90
C VAL A 19 -9.18 1.86 -6.68
N VAL A 20 -8.58 0.73 -6.33
CA VAL A 20 -8.98 -0.10 -5.18
C VAL A 20 -7.99 0.00 -4.01
N GLY A 21 -6.80 0.53 -4.25
CA GLY A 21 -5.84 0.77 -3.18
C GLY A 21 -4.49 1.26 -3.66
N ILE A 22 -3.55 1.33 -2.72
CA ILE A 22 -2.20 1.84 -2.93
C ILE A 22 -1.16 0.75 -2.69
N GLY A 23 0.00 0.91 -3.29
CA GLY A 23 1.20 0.19 -2.94
C GLY A 23 2.44 1.05 -3.14
N PHE A 24 3.62 0.49 -2.93
CA PHE A 24 4.86 1.18 -3.21
C PHE A 24 6.01 0.24 -3.58
N LEU A 25 6.88 0.69 -4.49
CA LEU A 25 8.10 -0.03 -4.86
C LEU A 25 9.09 -0.09 -3.69
N VAL A 26 9.58 -1.30 -3.41
CA VAL A 26 10.66 -1.59 -2.44
C VAL A 26 11.95 -2.05 -3.12
N SER A 27 11.86 -2.44 -4.39
CA SER A 27 13.00 -2.62 -5.29
C SER A 27 12.54 -2.39 -6.74
N GLU A 28 13.44 -2.47 -7.71
CA GLU A 28 13.19 -2.10 -9.12
C GLU A 28 11.89 -2.69 -9.69
N HIS A 29 11.64 -3.98 -9.46
CA HIS A 29 10.48 -4.69 -10.00
C HIS A 29 9.50 -5.20 -8.94
N TYR A 30 9.68 -4.83 -7.67
CA TYR A 30 8.87 -5.38 -6.58
C TYR A 30 8.21 -4.27 -5.76
N ALA A 31 6.89 -4.39 -5.60
CA ALA A 31 6.08 -3.50 -4.78
C ALA A 31 5.43 -4.24 -3.62
N LEU A 32 5.24 -3.53 -2.50
CA LEU A 32 4.41 -3.95 -1.38
C LEU A 32 3.03 -3.29 -1.46
N THR A 33 2.03 -4.01 -1.01
CA THR A 33 0.65 -3.55 -0.83
C THR A 33 -0.06 -4.47 0.17
N CYS A 34 -1.30 -4.14 0.52
CA CYS A 34 -2.16 -5.01 1.31
C CYS A 34 -2.70 -6.18 0.49
N ALA A 35 -2.87 -7.32 1.14
CA ALA A 35 -3.46 -8.49 0.52
C ALA A 35 -4.93 -8.24 0.13
N HIS A 36 -5.70 -7.53 0.97
CA HIS A 36 -7.10 -7.21 0.66
C HIS A 36 -7.24 -6.36 -0.61
N VAL A 37 -6.30 -5.44 -0.89
CA VAL A 37 -6.31 -4.62 -2.12
C VAL A 37 -6.14 -5.49 -3.36
N VAL A 38 -5.25 -6.48 -3.29
CA VAL A 38 -5.05 -7.47 -4.36
C VAL A 38 -6.29 -8.35 -4.53
N ALA A 39 -6.91 -8.76 -3.43
CA ALA A 39 -8.15 -9.54 -3.47
C ALA A 39 -9.27 -8.77 -4.17
N GLU A 40 -9.42 -7.49 -3.86
CA GLU A 40 -10.37 -6.60 -4.53
C GLU A 40 -10.04 -6.41 -6.02
N ALA A 41 -8.76 -6.21 -6.35
CA ALA A 41 -8.30 -6.07 -7.74
C ALA A 41 -8.56 -7.30 -8.61
N LEU A 42 -8.55 -8.50 -8.02
CA LEU A 42 -8.77 -9.78 -8.70
C LEU A 42 -10.20 -10.33 -8.51
N LEU A 43 -11.06 -9.62 -7.79
CA LEU A 43 -12.43 -10.04 -7.47
C LEU A 43 -12.49 -11.42 -6.78
N ILE A 44 -11.65 -11.60 -5.76
CA ILE A 44 -11.62 -12.81 -4.91
C ILE A 44 -11.87 -12.45 -3.44
N ASP A 45 -12.13 -13.45 -2.61
CA ASP A 45 -12.31 -13.26 -1.17
C ASP A 45 -10.97 -12.88 -0.49
N SER A 46 -10.98 -11.88 0.41
CA SER A 46 -9.77 -11.40 1.10
C SER A 46 -9.14 -12.44 2.05
N THR A 47 -9.90 -13.46 2.43
CA THR A 47 -9.45 -14.59 3.26
C THR A 47 -8.94 -15.77 2.41
N THR A 48 -8.85 -15.62 1.07
CA THR A 48 -8.33 -16.67 0.18
C THR A 48 -6.89 -17.02 0.54
N GLN A 49 -6.68 -18.25 1.04
CA GLN A 49 -5.38 -18.69 1.54
C GLN A 49 -4.38 -19.03 0.44
N SER A 50 -4.86 -19.53 -0.71
CA SER A 50 -3.99 -19.80 -1.85
C SER A 50 -3.54 -18.49 -2.51
N ARG A 51 -2.24 -18.37 -2.82
CA ARG A 51 -1.72 -17.24 -3.60
C ARG A 51 -2.53 -17.11 -4.89
N PRO A 52 -3.14 -15.94 -5.15
CA PRO A 52 -3.96 -15.79 -6.33
C PRO A 52 -3.13 -15.74 -7.61
N GLU A 53 -3.73 -16.23 -8.68
CA GLU A 53 -3.25 -16.05 -10.04
C GLU A 53 -4.03 -14.92 -10.71
N GLY A 54 -3.40 -14.21 -11.63
CA GLY A 54 -4.02 -13.10 -12.33
C GLY A 54 -3.07 -11.94 -12.55
N GLU A 55 -3.48 -11.08 -13.46
CA GLU A 55 -2.79 -9.84 -13.78
C GLU A 55 -3.49 -8.67 -13.08
N ILE A 56 -2.70 -7.85 -12.39
CA ILE A 56 -3.15 -6.63 -11.73
C ILE A 56 -2.63 -5.45 -12.52
N LYS A 57 -3.47 -4.44 -12.72
CA LYS A 57 -3.05 -3.18 -13.34
C LYS A 57 -2.66 -2.17 -12.27
N VAL A 58 -1.53 -1.51 -12.49
CA VAL A 58 -1.01 -0.47 -11.61
C VAL A 58 -0.56 0.75 -12.41
N ASP A 59 -0.52 1.92 -11.79
CA ASP A 59 0.16 3.09 -12.34
C ASP A 59 0.90 3.87 -11.25
N PHE A 60 1.64 4.90 -11.65
CA PHE A 60 2.42 5.74 -10.74
C PHE A 60 1.80 7.15 -10.70
N PRO A 61 0.87 7.44 -9.76
CA PRO A 61 0.04 8.65 -9.78
C PRO A 61 0.82 9.96 -9.62
N LEU A 62 2.01 9.88 -9.01
CA LEU A 62 2.85 11.04 -8.72
C LEU A 62 3.98 11.22 -9.73
N LEU A 63 4.01 10.39 -10.78
CA LEU A 63 4.84 10.57 -11.95
C LEU A 63 4.04 11.21 -13.07
N ASN A 64 4.73 11.90 -13.98
CA ASN A 64 4.11 12.45 -15.20
C ASN A 64 3.91 11.36 -16.27
N SER A 65 3.29 10.23 -15.92
CA SER A 65 2.91 9.17 -16.84
C SER A 65 1.45 8.77 -16.60
N LYS A 66 0.75 8.42 -17.68
CA LYS A 66 -0.61 7.86 -17.66
C LYS A 66 -0.62 6.37 -17.98
N ASP A 67 0.55 5.78 -18.11
CA ASP A 67 0.70 4.39 -18.52
C ASP A 67 0.31 3.47 -17.36
N LYS A 68 -0.43 2.40 -17.69
CA LYS A 68 -0.70 1.31 -16.77
C LYS A 68 0.29 0.17 -17.03
N PHE A 69 0.75 -0.45 -15.95
CA PHE A 69 1.69 -1.55 -15.96
C PHE A 69 1.03 -2.81 -15.41
N SER A 70 1.46 -3.96 -15.93
CA SER A 70 1.04 -5.26 -15.44
C SER A 70 1.88 -5.69 -14.24
N ALA A 71 1.22 -6.23 -13.23
CA ALA A 71 1.84 -6.82 -12.06
C ALA A 71 1.20 -8.17 -11.71
N ARG A 72 1.94 -9.00 -11.00
CA ARG A 72 1.47 -10.30 -10.51
C ARG A 72 1.92 -10.58 -9.09
N VAL A 73 1.13 -11.34 -8.35
CA VAL A 73 1.42 -11.69 -6.95
C VAL A 73 2.52 -12.75 -6.89
N VAL A 74 3.61 -12.43 -6.19
CA VAL A 74 4.75 -13.34 -5.98
C VAL A 74 4.94 -13.73 -4.52
N CYS A 75 4.39 -12.96 -3.58
CA CYS A 75 4.27 -13.33 -2.17
C CYS A 75 2.88 -12.94 -1.65
N TRP A 76 2.31 -13.76 -0.77
CA TRP A 76 0.91 -13.65 -0.35
C TRP A 76 0.74 -14.06 1.11
N HIS A 77 0.37 -13.08 1.94
CA HIS A 77 -0.02 -13.24 3.34
C HIS A 77 -1.41 -12.61 3.51
N PRO A 78 -2.50 -13.37 3.28
CA PRO A 78 -3.86 -12.86 3.39
C PRO A 78 -4.23 -12.57 4.85
N VAL A 79 -5.39 -11.96 5.05
CA VAL A 79 -5.99 -11.85 6.38
C VAL A 79 -6.29 -13.25 6.91
N SER A 80 -5.88 -13.54 8.15
CA SER A 80 -6.19 -14.81 8.78
C SER A 80 -7.65 -14.85 9.23
N PRO A 81 -8.42 -15.92 8.94
CA PRO A 81 -9.76 -16.08 9.50
C PRO A 81 -9.72 -16.42 11.01
N LEU A 82 -8.55 -16.81 11.54
CA LEU A 82 -8.34 -17.11 12.96
C LEU A 82 -7.71 -15.89 13.64
N GLN A 83 -8.47 -15.22 14.50
CA GLN A 83 -8.17 -13.91 15.09
C GLN A 83 -7.01 -13.88 16.12
N ASP A 84 -6.38 -15.02 16.44
CA ASP A 84 -5.66 -15.18 17.70
C ASP A 84 -4.22 -15.72 17.59
N SER A 85 -3.57 -15.63 16.43
CA SER A 85 -2.10 -15.84 16.38
C SER A 85 -1.38 -14.49 16.44
N GLU A 86 -0.94 -14.09 17.64
CA GLU A 86 -0.17 -12.86 17.89
C GLU A 86 1.13 -12.76 17.05
N GLU A 87 1.54 -13.84 16.38
CA GLU A 87 2.77 -13.95 15.59
C GLU A 87 2.57 -14.03 14.06
N ALA A 88 1.33 -14.00 13.55
CA ALA A 88 1.10 -14.15 12.12
C ALA A 88 1.28 -12.84 11.34
N ILE A 89 2.16 -12.87 10.34
CA ILE A 89 2.21 -11.83 9.30
C ILE A 89 0.93 -11.94 8.46
N GLU A 90 0.14 -10.87 8.42
CA GLU A 90 -1.12 -10.83 7.69
C GLU A 90 -1.29 -9.54 6.89
N ASP A 91 -2.21 -9.59 5.94
CA ASP A 91 -2.58 -8.51 5.01
C ASP A 91 -1.39 -7.90 4.23
N ILE A 92 -0.46 -8.74 3.77
CA ILE A 92 0.70 -8.33 2.97
C ILE A 92 0.72 -9.09 1.64
N ALA A 93 0.89 -8.36 0.54
CA ALA A 93 1.20 -8.93 -0.76
C ALA A 93 2.45 -8.28 -1.37
N VAL A 94 3.26 -9.10 -2.04
CA VAL A 94 4.35 -8.62 -2.89
C VAL A 94 3.93 -8.79 -4.34
N LEU A 95 3.96 -7.68 -5.08
CA LEU A 95 3.72 -7.64 -6.51
C LEU A 95 5.06 -7.60 -7.26
N LYS A 96 5.17 -8.38 -8.34
CA LYS A 96 6.23 -8.23 -9.33
C LYS A 96 5.67 -7.50 -10.55
N LEU A 97 6.29 -6.39 -10.93
CA LEU A 97 5.96 -5.61 -12.13
C LEU A 97 6.88 -6.03 -13.27
N ASP A 98 6.30 -6.34 -14.44
CA ASP A 98 7.09 -6.76 -15.60
C ASP A 98 7.81 -5.57 -16.26
N ASN A 99 7.20 -4.38 -16.20
CA ASN A 99 7.75 -3.12 -16.71
C ASN A 99 7.41 -1.98 -15.75
N LEU A 100 8.21 -0.91 -15.77
CA LEU A 100 8.01 0.30 -14.97
C LEU A 100 8.52 1.53 -15.76
N PRO A 101 8.05 2.75 -15.47
CA PRO A 101 8.59 3.94 -16.09
C PRO A 101 10.02 4.19 -15.59
N ALA A 102 10.89 4.72 -16.45
CA ALA A 102 12.31 4.94 -16.12
C ALA A 102 12.53 5.88 -14.91
N SER A 103 11.54 6.71 -14.58
CA SER A 103 11.56 7.62 -13.43
C SER A 103 11.03 7.01 -12.13
N ALA A 104 10.48 5.79 -12.15
CA ALA A 104 10.08 5.09 -10.94
C ALA A 104 11.32 4.62 -10.17
N ASN A 105 11.31 4.83 -8.87
CA ASN A 105 12.41 4.45 -7.98
C ASN A 105 11.83 3.82 -6.72
N ALA A 106 12.50 2.76 -6.24
CA ALA A 106 12.14 2.14 -4.98
C ALA A 106 12.35 3.09 -3.79
N THR A 107 11.42 3.06 -2.83
CA THR A 107 11.61 3.74 -1.56
C THR A 107 12.47 2.91 -0.62
N ARG A 108 13.01 3.56 0.41
CA ARG A 108 13.75 2.88 1.47
C ARG A 108 12.83 2.52 2.62
N LEU A 109 12.83 1.25 2.99
CA LEU A 109 12.25 0.80 4.26
C LEU A 109 13.19 1.15 5.41
N LEU A 110 12.64 1.72 6.47
CA LEU A 110 13.37 2.05 7.69
C LEU A 110 12.78 1.27 8.85
N LEU A 111 13.63 0.56 9.57
CA LEU A 111 13.29 -0.05 10.85
C LEU A 111 13.59 0.99 11.94
N SER A 112 12.60 1.29 12.76
CA SER A 112 12.75 2.15 13.94
C SER A 112 12.01 1.52 15.09
N GLU A 113 12.69 1.44 16.24
CA GLU A 113 12.11 0.91 17.48
C GLU A 113 11.30 1.98 18.23
N ASN A 114 11.59 3.26 17.98
CA ASN A 114 10.90 4.38 18.61
C ASN A 114 10.10 5.16 17.56
N LEU A 115 8.85 4.73 17.37
CA LEU A 115 7.93 5.32 16.39
C LEU A 115 7.00 6.36 17.01
N ALA A 116 6.71 6.27 18.31
CA ALA A 116 5.81 7.18 19.01
C ALA A 116 6.28 8.64 18.89
N ASN A 117 5.31 9.55 18.79
CA ASN A 117 5.50 10.99 18.64
C ASN A 117 6.14 11.45 17.30
N ASN A 118 6.53 10.52 16.41
CA ASN A 118 7.00 10.89 15.09
C ASN A 118 5.84 11.37 14.21
N ARG A 119 6.13 12.35 13.34
CA ARG A 119 5.18 12.81 12.33
C ARG A 119 5.13 11.83 11.18
N PHE A 120 3.93 11.52 10.70
CA PHE A 120 3.75 10.75 9.47
C PHE A 120 3.11 11.59 8.37
N LYS A 121 3.29 11.11 7.14
CA LYS A 121 2.58 11.59 5.96
C LYS A 121 2.26 10.39 5.07
N VAL A 122 0.98 10.21 4.77
CA VAL A 122 0.48 9.07 3.98
C VAL A 122 -0.31 9.58 2.78
N PHE A 123 -0.22 8.85 1.66
CA PHE A 123 -0.97 9.10 0.45
C PHE A 123 -2.01 8.01 0.27
N GLY A 124 -3.24 8.38 -0.06
CA GLY A 124 -4.34 7.45 -0.31
C GLY A 124 -5.22 7.95 -1.45
N CYS A 125 -6.02 7.04 -2.01
CA CYS A 125 -7.03 7.33 -3.01
C CYS A 125 -8.42 6.93 -2.48
N PRO A 126 -8.99 7.69 -1.54
CA PRO A 126 -10.32 7.40 -1.03
C PRO A 126 -11.39 7.53 -2.10
N GLN A 127 -12.58 7.01 -1.79
CA GLN A 127 -13.70 6.98 -2.74
C GLN A 127 -13.98 8.37 -3.32
N ASN A 128 -14.17 8.45 -4.64
CA ASN A 128 -14.37 9.68 -5.42
C ASN A 128 -13.16 10.63 -5.48
N VAL A 129 -12.00 10.24 -4.95
CA VAL A 129 -10.76 11.05 -4.98
C VAL A 129 -9.64 10.24 -5.64
N SER A 130 -9.86 9.84 -6.89
CA SER A 130 -8.95 8.95 -7.63
C SER A 130 -7.56 9.55 -7.87
N PHE A 131 -7.41 10.88 -7.90
CA PHE A 131 -6.12 11.57 -7.99
C PHE A 131 -5.31 11.53 -6.67
N GLY A 132 -5.94 11.06 -5.60
CA GLY A 132 -5.36 10.86 -4.28
C GLY A 132 -5.12 12.13 -3.48
N VAL A 133 -4.97 11.94 -2.18
CA VAL A 133 -4.78 13.01 -1.18
C VAL A 133 -3.67 12.63 -0.22
N TRP A 134 -3.03 13.67 0.33
CA TRP A 134 -2.05 13.51 1.39
C TRP A 134 -2.69 13.81 2.74
N VAL A 135 -2.50 12.91 3.70
CA VAL A 135 -2.87 13.10 5.10
C VAL A 135 -1.61 13.15 5.94
N THR A 136 -1.56 14.06 6.91
CA THR A 136 -0.45 14.22 7.84
C THR A 136 -0.95 14.11 9.27
N GLY A 137 -0.14 13.51 10.13
CA GLY A 137 -0.47 13.34 11.54
C GLY A 137 0.74 12.99 12.38
N VAL A 138 0.47 12.44 13.56
CA VAL A 138 1.48 11.95 14.50
C VAL A 138 1.20 10.49 14.84
N LEU A 139 2.26 9.72 15.05
CA LEU A 139 2.18 8.35 15.51
C LEU A 139 1.97 8.36 17.04
N SER A 140 0.88 7.75 17.45
CA SER A 140 0.47 7.39 18.81
C SER A 140 1.49 6.53 19.57
N GLU A 141 1.21 6.26 20.84
CA GLU A 141 1.75 5.09 21.54
C GLU A 141 1.09 3.81 21.02
N GLN A 142 1.68 2.66 21.37
CA GLN A 142 1.07 1.36 21.11
C GLN A 142 -0.12 1.11 22.04
N ASN A 143 -1.19 0.53 21.51
CA ASN A 143 -2.34 0.08 22.32
C ASN A 143 -2.09 -1.33 22.91
N ALA A 144 -3.08 -1.88 23.62
CA ALA A 144 -2.97 -3.21 24.24
C ALA A 144 -2.73 -4.36 23.23
N LYS A 145 -3.00 -4.16 21.93
CA LYS A 145 -2.71 -5.09 20.83
C LYS A 145 -1.36 -4.82 20.16
N GLN A 146 -0.50 -3.98 20.74
CA GLN A 146 0.78 -3.54 20.16
C GLN A 146 0.63 -2.74 18.86
N TRP A 147 -0.57 -2.29 18.51
CA TRP A 147 -0.78 -1.47 17.31
C TRP A 147 -0.44 -0.01 17.58
N ILE A 148 0.26 0.62 16.65
CA ILE A 148 0.55 2.06 16.69
C ILE A 148 -0.67 2.82 16.15
N GLN A 149 -1.18 3.75 16.95
CA GLN A 149 -2.30 4.59 16.53
C GLN A 149 -1.82 5.71 15.58
N LEU A 150 -2.61 6.01 14.54
CA LEU A 150 -2.38 7.18 13.69
C LEU A 150 -3.35 8.29 14.11
N GLU A 151 -2.80 9.42 14.58
CA GLU A 151 -3.59 10.58 14.97
C GLU A 151 -3.49 11.68 13.92
N THR A 152 -4.61 11.97 13.26
CA THR A 152 -4.70 13.05 12.28
C THR A 152 -4.92 14.39 12.99
N LEU A 153 -4.08 15.38 12.72
CA LEU A 153 -4.15 16.69 13.39
C LEU A 153 -5.28 17.57 12.82
N THR A 154 -5.35 17.69 11.50
CA THR A 154 -6.30 18.54 10.76
C THR A 154 -6.41 18.07 9.30
N GLY A 155 -7.60 18.12 8.70
CA GLY A 155 -7.81 17.84 7.27
C GLY A 155 -8.59 16.55 7.00
N TYR A 156 -8.26 15.86 5.90
CA TYR A 156 -8.87 14.57 5.56
C TYR A 156 -8.53 13.50 6.60
N GLY A 157 -9.53 12.71 7.00
CA GLY A 157 -9.32 11.50 7.81
C GLY A 157 -8.67 10.40 6.98
N ILE A 158 -8.09 9.41 7.67
CA ILE A 158 -7.69 8.15 7.04
C ILE A 158 -8.95 7.27 6.97
N GLU A 159 -9.30 6.83 5.78
CA GLU A 159 -10.53 6.10 5.46
C GLU A 159 -10.24 5.00 4.42
N PRO A 160 -11.21 4.18 3.97
CA PRO A 160 -10.98 3.21 2.89
C PRO A 160 -10.39 3.87 1.63
N GLY A 161 -9.37 3.24 1.04
CA GLY A 161 -8.57 3.78 -0.06
C GLY A 161 -7.17 4.29 0.36
N PHE A 162 -6.89 4.28 1.66
CA PHE A 162 -5.53 4.25 2.21
C PHE A 162 -5.18 2.78 2.53
N SER A 163 -3.97 2.35 2.16
CA SER A 163 -3.51 0.96 2.26
C SER A 163 -2.03 0.92 2.65
#